data_AF-A0A5V5UXH0-F1
#
_entry.id   AF-A0A5V5UXH0-F1
#
_cell.length_a   1.000
_cell.length_b   1.000
_cell.length_c   1.000
_cell.angle_alpha   90.00
_cell.angle_beta   90.00
_cell.angle_gamma   90.00
#
_symmetry.space_group_name_H-M   'P 1'
#
loop_
_entity.id
_entity.type
_entity.pdbx_description
1 polymer ?
#
loop_
_entity_poly.entity_id
_entity_poly.type
_entity_poly.pdbx_seq_one_letter_code
_entity_poly.pdbx_strand_id
1 'polypeptide(L)'
;MTKKEFLSFISQQKGSGAVRFSLGFGANGDIILYWTNDEGFRVWRVLSGNRGHKPSQANKERITKFRRWLHDAREGIEGDNQPGK
;
A
#
# COMPACT_ATOMS: atom_id res chain seq x y z
N MET A 1 0.06 6.88 8.57
CA MET A 1 0.38 7.07 7.15
C MET A 1 -0.79 7.71 6.43
N THR A 2 -0.57 8.86 5.79
CA THR A 2 -1.54 9.58 4.96
C THR A 2 -1.54 9.05 3.51
N LYS A 3 -2.53 9.45 2.69
CA LYS A 3 -2.57 9.08 1.25
C LYS A 3 -1.33 9.62 0.52
N LYS A 4 -0.95 10.88 0.80
CA LYS A 4 0.20 11.55 0.19
C LYS A 4 1.51 10.81 0.49
N GLU A 5 1.73 10.44 1.75
CA GLU A 5 2.91 9.66 2.15
C GLU A 5 2.95 8.29 1.44
N PHE A 6 1.81 7.61 1.34
CA PHE A 6 1.73 6.32 0.65
C PHE A 6 2.06 6.45 -0.85
N LEU A 7 1.43 7.40 -1.54
CA LEU A 7 1.67 7.63 -2.97
C LEU A 7 3.10 8.06 -3.25
N SER A 8 3.65 8.96 -2.42
CA SER A 8 5.04 9.40 -2.51
C SER A 8 6.00 8.22 -2.35
N PHE A 9 5.76 7.33 -1.39
CA PHE A 9 6.55 6.11 -1.22
C PHE A 9 6.49 5.20 -2.47
N ILE A 10 5.30 4.93 -3.00
CA ILE A 10 5.15 4.10 -4.21
C ILE A 10 5.88 4.73 -5.39
N SER A 11 5.73 6.04 -5.59
CA SER A 11 6.41 6.78 -6.66
C SER A 11 7.94 6.71 -6.53
N GLN A 12 8.47 6.93 -5.33
CA GLN A 12 9.91 6.80 -5.07
C GLN A 12 10.42 5.39 -5.40
N GLN A 13 9.74 4.34 -4.92
CA GLN A 13 10.14 2.97 -5.20
C GLN A 13 10.08 2.66 -6.71
N LYS A 14 9.01 3.08 -7.41
CA LYS A 14 8.92 2.95 -8.87
C LYS A 14 10.04 3.66 -9.60
N GLY A 15 10.41 4.87 -9.16
CA GLY A 15 11.54 5.63 -9.71
C GLY A 15 12.88 4.91 -9.56
N SER A 16 13.01 4.05 -8.54
CA SER A 16 14.16 3.16 -8.35
C SER A 16 14.02 1.81 -9.08
N GLY A 17 13.07 1.64 -9.99
CA GLY A 17 12.89 0.40 -10.76
C GLY A 17 11.98 -0.65 -10.13
N ALA A 18 11.31 -0.34 -9.00
CA ALA A 18 10.42 -1.30 -8.35
C ALA A 18 9.11 -1.55 -9.13
N VAL A 19 8.64 -2.79 -9.09
CA VAL A 19 7.42 -3.25 -9.79
C VAL A 19 6.54 -4.15 -8.91
N ARG A 20 5.36 -4.54 -9.43
CA ARG A 20 4.47 -5.58 -8.84
C ARG A 20 4.02 -5.33 -7.39
N PHE A 21 3.74 -4.07 -7.07
CA PHE A 21 3.22 -3.67 -5.76
C PHE A 21 1.89 -4.34 -5.44
N SER A 22 1.73 -4.76 -4.19
CA SER A 22 0.54 -5.47 -3.72
C SER A 22 0.39 -5.37 -2.20
N LEU A 23 -0.81 -5.70 -1.69
CA LEU A 23 -1.14 -5.63 -0.26
C LEU A 23 -1.73 -6.94 0.26
N GLY A 24 -1.35 -7.32 1.47
CA GLY A 24 -1.84 -8.52 2.13
C GLY A 24 -1.80 -8.41 3.65
N PHE A 25 -2.36 -9.41 4.32
CA PHE A 25 -2.22 -9.57 5.76
C PHE A 25 -1.02 -10.46 6.08
N GLY A 26 -0.23 -10.07 7.08
CA GLY A 26 0.75 -10.95 7.71
C GLY A 26 0.09 -11.97 8.64
N ALA A 27 0.89 -12.88 9.19
CA ALA A 27 0.41 -13.95 10.09
C ALA A 27 -0.34 -13.42 11.32
N ASN A 28 0.09 -12.28 11.86
CA ASN A 28 -0.57 -11.64 13.00
C ASN A 28 -1.68 -10.66 12.59
N GLY A 29 -2.03 -10.57 11.31
CA GLY A 29 -3.03 -9.65 10.80
C GLY A 29 -2.54 -8.21 10.56
N ASP A 30 -1.21 -7.99 10.59
CA ASP A 30 -0.58 -6.75 10.13
C ASP A 30 -0.85 -6.52 8.65
N ILE A 31 -0.90 -5.26 8.22
CA ILE A 31 -1.00 -4.94 6.79
C ILE A 31 0.40 -4.81 6.23
N ILE A 32 0.71 -5.64 5.23
CA ILE A 32 2.02 -5.68 4.57
C ILE A 32 1.86 -5.22 3.12
N LEU A 33 2.74 -4.30 2.71
CA LEU A 33 2.98 -3.96 1.31
C LEU A 33 4.18 -4.75 0.81
N TYR A 34 4.04 -5.41 -0.33
CA TYR A 34 5.13 -6.14 -0.99
C TYR A 34 5.30 -5.64 -2.43
N TRP A 35 6.54 -5.65 -2.90
CA TRP A 35 6.93 -5.28 -4.26
C TRP A 35 8.22 -6.02 -4.67
N THR A 36 8.53 -5.98 -5.96
CA THR A 36 9.81 -6.47 -6.49
C THR A 36 10.74 -5.27 -6.68
N ASN A 37 11.95 -5.30 -6.12
CA ASN A 37 12.94 -4.25 -6.34
C ASN A 37 13.61 -4.38 -7.72
N ASP A 38 14.50 -3.44 -8.05
CA ASP A 38 15.32 -3.43 -9.26
C ASP A 38 16.20 -4.67 -9.43
N GLU A 39 16.69 -5.24 -8.33
CA GLU A 39 17.46 -6.49 -8.33
C GLU A 39 16.60 -7.75 -8.56
N GLY A 40 15.27 -7.60 -8.65
CA GLY A 40 14.35 -8.71 -8.87
C GLY A 40 13.91 -9.45 -7.60
N PHE A 41 14.32 -8.99 -6.41
CA PHE A 41 13.92 -9.56 -5.12
C PHE A 41 12.56 -9.03 -4.66
N ARG A 42 11.78 -9.92 -4.04
CA ARG A 42 10.54 -9.52 -3.37
C ARG A 42 10.88 -8.95 -1.99
N VAL A 43 10.59 -7.68 -1.81
CA VAL A 43 10.76 -6.95 -0.55
C VAL A 43 9.40 -6.52 0.00
N TRP A 44 9.37 -6.15 1.28
CA TRP A 44 8.13 -5.80 1.95
C TRP A 44 8.33 -4.80 3.10
N ARG A 45 7.25 -4.15 3.50
CA ARG A 45 7.18 -3.35 4.74
C ARG A 45 5.82 -3.47 5.42
N VAL A 46 5.82 -3.31 6.73
CA VAL A 46 4.58 -3.18 7.51
C VAL A 46 4.04 -1.75 7.38
N LEU A 47 2.76 -1.63 7.01
CA LEU A 47 2.05 -0.35 6.91
C LEU A 47 1.19 -0.05 8.16
N SER A 48 0.68 -1.09 8.79
CA SER A 48 -0.12 -1.00 10.01
C SER A 48 0.08 -2.28 10.82
N GLY A 49 0.48 -2.12 12.08
CA GLY A 49 0.53 -3.23 13.02
C GLY A 49 -0.86 -3.75 13.39
N ASN A 50 -0.89 -4.93 14.01
CA ASN A 50 -2.07 -5.54 14.60
C ASN A 50 -1.73 -6.10 15.98
N ARG A 51 -2.60 -5.87 16.97
CA ARG A 51 -2.50 -6.51 18.28
C ARG A 51 -3.42 -7.73 18.26
N GLY A 52 -2.87 -8.91 18.01
CA GLY A 52 -3.59 -10.18 17.98
C GLY A 52 -3.06 -11.15 16.92
N HIS A 53 -3.78 -12.27 16.73
CA HIS A 53 -3.38 -13.33 15.79
C HIS A 53 -4.22 -13.34 14.50
N LYS A 54 -5.13 -12.39 14.32
CA LYS A 54 -6.00 -12.25 13.14
C LYS A 54 -6.21 -10.76 12.83
N PRO A 55 -6.48 -10.37 11.58
CA PRO A 55 -6.75 -8.98 11.23
C PRO A 55 -7.90 -8.40 12.06
N SER A 56 -7.62 -7.34 12.82
CA SER A 56 -8.65 -6.54 13.48
C SER A 56 -9.60 -5.91 12.46
N GLN A 57 -10.80 -5.54 12.91
CA GLN A 57 -11.77 -4.85 12.06
C GLN A 57 -11.18 -3.55 11.49
N ALA A 58 -10.44 -2.79 12.31
CA ALA A 58 -9.71 -1.61 11.87
C ALA A 58 -8.70 -1.91 10.74
N ASN A 59 -7.97 -3.03 10.81
CA ASN A 59 -7.05 -3.42 9.74
C ASN A 59 -7.78 -3.92 8.47
N LYS A 60 -8.96 -4.55 8.59
CA LYS A 60 -9.82 -4.90 7.44
C LYS A 60 -10.32 -3.66 6.70
N GLU A 61 -10.65 -2.60 7.43
CA GLU A 61 -11.05 -1.32 6.83
C GLU A 61 -9.85 -0.59 6.21
N ARG A 62 -8.72 -0.53 6.93
CA ARG A 62 -7.49 0.11 6.44
C ARG A 62 -6.94 -0.54 5.18
N ILE A 63 -6.95 -1.88 5.07
CA ILE A 63 -6.43 -2.54 3.85
C ILE A 63 -7.26 -2.19 2.62
N THR A 64 -8.58 -2.02 2.76
CA THR A 64 -9.46 -1.57 1.68
C THR A 64 -9.08 -0.16 1.23
N LYS A 65 -8.74 0.73 2.17
CA LYS A 65 -8.23 2.08 1.88
C LYS A 65 -6.90 2.04 1.13
N PHE A 66 -5.93 1.25 1.62
CA PHE A 66 -4.63 1.09 0.96
C PHE A 66 -4.75 0.48 -0.44
N ARG A 67 -5.68 -0.46 -0.66
CA ARG A 67 -5.94 -1.03 -2.00
C ARG A 67 -6.42 0.02 -2.99
N ARG A 68 -7.32 0.92 -2.55
CA ARG A 68 -7.76 2.06 -3.38
C ARG A 68 -6.58 2.98 -3.71
N TRP A 69 -5.75 3.33 -2.71
CA TRP A 69 -4.58 4.18 -2.96
C TRP A 69 -3.54 3.52 -3.87
N LEU A 70 -3.36 2.20 -3.77
CA LEU A 70 -2.47 1.47 -4.64
C LEU A 70 -3.00 1.41 -6.08
N HIS A 71 -4.33 1.35 -6.25
CA HIS A 71 -4.97 1.49 -7.55
C HIS A 71 -4.73 2.89 -8.12
N ASP A 72 -4.96 3.95 -7.35
CA ASP A 72 -4.68 5.34 -7.76
C ASP A 72 -3.22 5.53 -8.21
N ALA A 73 -2.28 4.88 -7.52
CA ALA A 73 -0.85 4.93 -7.85
C ALA A 73 -0.50 4.19 -9.16
N ARG A 74 -1.36 3.29 -9.67
CA ARG A 74 -1.16 2.55 -10.93
C ARG A 74 -1.68 3.35 -12.12
N GLU A 75 -2.83 3.99 -11.96
CA GLU A 75 -3.49 4.79 -13.01
C GLU A 75 -2.82 6.16 -13.25
N GLY A 76 -1.76 6.50 -12.50
CA GLY A 76 -0.98 7.71 -12.74
C GLY A 76 -1.70 9.01 -12.34
N ILE A 77 -2.66 8.95 -11.42
CA ILE A 77 -3.44 10.13 -11.01
C ILE A 77 -2.59 11.08 -10.15
N GLU A 78 -1.96 12.04 -10.81
CA GLU A 78 -2.02 13.44 -10.42
C GLU A 78 -3.50 13.88 -10.50
N GLY A 79 -4.11 14.32 -9.41
CA GLY A 79 -5.48 14.84 -9.49
C GLY A 79 -6.32 14.59 -8.24
N ASP A 80 -6.64 15.70 -7.58
CA ASP A 80 -7.57 15.83 -6.48
C ASP A 80 -8.91 15.19 -6.84
N ASN A 81 -9.30 14.12 -6.14
CA ASN A 81 -10.61 13.51 -6.35
C ASN A 81 -11.63 14.26 -5.49
N GLN A 82 -11.99 15.47 -5.93
CA GLN A 82 -13.22 16.12 -5.47
C GLN A 82 -14.41 15.35 -6.04
N PRO A 83 -15.39 14.95 -5.21
CA PRO A 83 -16.62 14.34 -5.72
C PRO A 83 -17.44 15.42 -6.43
N GLY A 84 -17.59 15.28 -7.74
CA GLY A 84 -18.48 16.13 -8.54
C GLY A 84 -19.92 16.04 -8.02
N LYS A 85 -20.52 17.21 -7.79
CA LYS A 85 -21.96 17.45 -7.87
C LYS A 85 -22.21 18.30 -9.10
#